data_AF-A0A9D4Z1C7-F1
#
_entry.id   AF-A0A9D4Z1C7-F1
#
_cell.length_a   1.000
_cell.length_b   1.000
_cell.length_c   1.000
_cell.angle_alpha   90.00
_cell.angle_beta   90.00
_cell.angle_gamma   90.00
#
_symmetry.space_group_name_H-M   'P 1'
#
loop_
_entity.id
_entity.type
_entity.pdbx_description
1 polymer ?
#
loop_
_entity_poly.entity_id
_entity_poly.type
_entity_poly.pdbx_seq_one_letter_code
_entity_poly.pdbx_strand_id
1 'polypeptide(L)'
;MTLASSEVNGEAGEPPAIPSSKWQQTAHGKGKVRARKNQPLNAQANVPRLTAVAYTDAEHGEQEGDPRPRFPEHIVDGWVDYIQLDTAQNVYRAVNKLLDHQPVLLRGTPLAAGLVGRWSFRHLARCVGTKSQMRVLCSDARRHRFFEFDDVKNVYGGPYHVREPETQRLDMTFPDFAQCAQQWSARRLHLRDTVMHYQQRPTQQKPSSCQAQPGAEAAAAASGKTWLEGRPCVVEGSVCGVGLADDLRGGIDWEWLSGLLRTQKHGPVLRVDLEAGSTGGLFPAAYECEDRLMVQVTGRRRVLLMGPGQAFDGLYPYPLHHTYDRYSMVDLEAPDAGLWPKFSGVRGVTAILSPGDVLFVPAYWFVHSQHLEAECVSLSCHLSQGARPPSPEGTQLRLSRALEQRVADVEGPNDVRHWLQLIGHGEEYEWINLGTVKGYRRIVFCQSVRDDVDGALGGNAWADLLPRMCEGRLVPTPWLNKDFREPLYLLDKPVVLEDTRTEDEKRYPELFRSKLRAEGWHVPEAVSTVPIPGVNMPKDADYRTYGMTAASS
;
A
#
# COMPACT_ATOMS: atom_id res chain seq x y z
N MET A 1 44.13 32.62 34.93
CA MET A 1 44.66 32.94 36.27
C MET A 1 43.78 32.20 37.28
N THR A 2 44.15 30.95 37.58
CA THR A 2 44.96 30.52 38.75
C THR A 2 44.17 30.62 40.06
N LEU A 3 43.68 29.48 40.56
CA LEU A 3 44.29 28.64 41.63
C LEU A 3 43.63 29.01 42.97
N ALA A 4 43.34 28.16 43.94
CA ALA A 4 43.89 26.88 44.39
C ALA A 4 42.90 26.33 45.48
N SER A 5 42.49 25.07 45.57
CA SER A 5 43.16 23.78 45.88
C SER A 5 43.33 23.46 47.39
N SER A 6 42.78 22.31 47.81
CA SER A 6 43.36 21.26 48.69
C SER A 6 42.24 20.26 49.08
N GLU A 7 42.19 19.02 48.56
CA GLU A 7 42.79 17.77 49.09
C GLU A 7 42.30 17.39 50.50
N VAL A 8 41.81 16.16 50.78
CA VAL A 8 42.61 14.92 50.98
C VAL A 8 41.73 13.64 50.97
N ASN A 9 42.26 12.59 50.30
CA ASN A 9 42.23 11.10 50.44
C ASN A 9 41.01 10.28 50.95
N GLY A 10 40.80 9.11 50.30
CA GLY A 10 40.39 7.87 50.98
C GLY A 10 39.64 6.80 50.18
N GLU A 11 40.39 5.84 49.61
CA GLU A 11 40.08 4.41 49.39
C GLU A 11 38.95 3.91 48.46
N ALA A 12 39.35 2.96 47.59
CA ALA A 12 38.54 2.17 46.68
C ALA A 12 37.95 0.92 47.37
N GLY A 13 36.68 0.60 47.07
CA GLY A 13 36.02 -0.62 47.51
C GLY A 13 35.41 -1.39 46.33
N GLU A 14 35.83 -2.65 46.18
CA GLU A 14 35.31 -3.65 45.23
C GLU A 14 33.85 -4.06 45.56
N PRO A 15 33.06 -4.53 44.57
CA PRO A 15 31.74 -5.12 44.81
C PRO A 15 31.82 -6.63 45.15
N PRO A 16 30.90 -7.16 45.99
CA PRO A 16 31.01 -8.52 46.52
C PRO A 16 30.47 -9.61 45.59
N ALA A 17 31.15 -10.76 45.62
CA ALA A 17 30.78 -12.02 44.97
C ALA A 17 29.69 -12.79 45.75
N ILE A 18 28.81 -13.51 45.04
CA ILE A 18 27.76 -14.39 45.60
C ILE A 18 27.95 -15.82 45.04
N PRO A 19 27.80 -16.90 45.85
CA PRO A 19 28.47 -18.17 45.63
C PRO A 19 27.65 -19.24 44.88
N SER A 20 28.40 -20.13 44.23
CA SER A 20 27.97 -21.37 43.57
C SER A 20 27.56 -22.46 44.56
N SER A 21 26.43 -23.14 44.34
CA SER A 21 26.10 -24.41 45.02
C SER A 21 25.88 -25.55 44.02
N LYS A 22 26.75 -26.56 44.15
CA LYS A 22 26.70 -27.89 43.52
C LYS A 22 25.45 -28.65 43.97
N TRP A 23 24.81 -29.39 43.06
CA TRP A 23 24.02 -30.56 43.41
C TRP A 23 24.49 -31.77 42.60
N GLN A 24 24.99 -32.76 43.35
CA GLN A 24 25.49 -34.05 42.89
C GLN A 24 24.33 -35.03 42.67
N GLN A 25 24.50 -35.88 41.66
CA GLN A 25 23.75 -37.11 41.43
C GLN A 25 24.08 -38.16 42.50
N THR A 26 23.07 -38.87 43.01
CA THR A 26 23.19 -40.26 43.47
C THR A 26 21.89 -41.03 43.24
N ALA A 27 22.04 -42.29 42.83
CA ALA A 27 21.01 -43.23 42.38
C ALA A 27 20.43 -44.10 43.51
N HIS A 28 19.19 -44.59 43.34
CA HIS A 28 18.73 -46.00 43.48
C HIS A 28 17.23 -46.10 43.85
N GLY A 29 16.48 -46.98 43.17
CA GLY A 29 15.15 -47.42 43.62
C GLY A 29 14.30 -48.09 42.54
N LYS A 30 14.10 -49.41 42.64
CA LYS A 30 13.55 -50.34 41.63
C LYS A 30 12.01 -50.35 41.52
N GLY A 31 11.49 -50.62 40.32
CA GLY A 31 10.11 -51.10 40.10
C GLY A 31 9.91 -51.67 38.70
N LYS A 32 9.79 -53.01 38.59
CA LYS A 32 9.63 -53.80 37.35
C LYS A 32 8.18 -53.76 36.83
N VAL A 33 7.95 -53.60 35.52
CA VAL A 33 6.84 -54.26 34.79
C VAL A 33 7.30 -54.70 33.39
N ARG A 34 6.87 -55.91 33.01
CA ARG A 34 7.31 -56.79 31.91
C ARG A 34 7.13 -56.24 30.49
N ALA A 35 8.03 -56.69 29.61
CA ALA A 35 7.89 -56.64 28.15
C ALA A 35 6.78 -57.57 27.62
N ARG A 36 6.01 -57.09 26.64
CA ARG A 36 5.30 -57.93 25.66
C ARG A 36 5.70 -57.52 24.25
N LYS A 37 6.07 -58.53 23.46
CA LYS A 37 6.49 -58.48 22.05
C LYS A 37 5.30 -58.51 21.09
N ASN A 38 5.56 -58.07 19.85
CA ASN A 38 4.82 -58.21 18.58
C ASN A 38 3.72 -57.16 18.36
N GLN A 39 3.53 -56.49 17.21
CA GLN A 39 4.16 -56.42 15.87
C GLN A 39 3.68 -55.08 15.22
N PRO A 40 4.26 -54.61 14.10
CA PRO A 40 4.14 -53.22 13.65
C PRO A 40 2.85 -52.94 12.88
N LEU A 41 2.25 -51.76 13.08
CA LEU A 41 1.26 -51.20 12.15
C LEU A 41 2.01 -50.34 11.14
N ASN A 42 2.08 -50.89 9.94
CA ASN A 42 2.59 -50.29 8.73
C ASN A 42 1.65 -49.14 8.32
N ALA A 43 2.07 -47.90 8.54
CA ALA A 43 1.44 -46.71 7.97
C ALA A 43 2.55 -45.75 7.50
N GLN A 44 3.35 -46.22 6.54
CA GLN A 44 4.02 -45.31 5.60
C GLN A 44 2.94 -44.65 4.74
N ALA A 45 2.33 -43.59 5.25
CA ALA A 45 1.71 -42.60 4.39
C ALA A 45 2.86 -41.83 3.72
N ASN A 46 2.91 -41.93 2.39
CA ASN A 46 3.76 -41.14 1.51
C ASN A 46 3.60 -39.64 1.83
N VAL A 47 4.44 -39.12 2.72
CA VAL A 47 4.79 -37.70 2.72
C VAL A 47 5.91 -37.58 1.70
N PRO A 48 5.71 -36.97 0.53
CA PRO A 48 6.83 -36.71 -0.37
C PRO A 48 7.83 -35.88 0.43
N ARG A 49 9.04 -36.41 0.62
CA ARG A 49 10.17 -35.64 1.13
C ARG A 49 10.37 -34.49 0.15
N LEU A 50 9.89 -33.31 0.54
CA LEU A 50 10.23 -32.05 -0.09
C LEU A 50 11.76 -32.04 -0.17
N THR A 51 12.30 -31.96 -1.38
CA THR A 51 13.71 -31.63 -1.59
C THR A 51 13.94 -30.31 -0.89
N ALA A 52 14.57 -30.36 0.29
CA ALA A 52 15.05 -29.19 0.97
C ALA A 52 15.95 -28.45 -0.03
N VAL A 53 15.50 -27.27 -0.46
CA VAL A 53 16.38 -26.33 -1.15
C VAL A 53 17.51 -26.09 -0.16
N ALA A 54 18.72 -26.52 -0.55
CA ALA A 54 19.89 -26.38 0.30
C ALA A 54 20.14 -24.88 0.53
N TYR A 55 19.98 -24.43 1.77
CA TYR A 55 20.40 -23.10 2.21
C TYR A 55 21.93 -23.11 2.28
N THR A 56 22.61 -22.72 1.21
CA THR A 56 24.05 -22.46 1.24
C THR A 56 24.30 -20.94 1.35
N ASP A 57 24.87 -20.56 2.50
CA ASP A 57 25.91 -19.52 2.69
C ASP A 57 25.59 -18.04 2.98
N ALA A 58 24.42 -17.71 3.53
CA ALA A 58 24.29 -16.55 4.43
C ALA A 58 23.18 -16.78 5.45
N GLU A 59 23.39 -16.41 6.72
CA GLU A 59 22.40 -16.57 7.81
C GLU A 59 21.01 -16.00 7.44
N HIS A 60 20.98 -15.01 6.53
CA HIS A 60 19.77 -14.34 6.05
C HIS A 60 19.53 -14.42 4.53
N GLY A 61 20.21 -15.31 3.81
CA GLY A 61 19.91 -15.59 2.40
C GLY A 61 20.46 -14.60 1.37
N GLU A 62 21.37 -13.70 1.76
CA GLU A 62 22.19 -12.92 0.81
C GLU A 62 23.15 -13.82 0.05
N GLN A 63 23.35 -13.52 -1.23
CA GLN A 63 24.29 -14.24 -2.09
C GLN A 63 25.28 -13.28 -2.73
N GLU A 64 26.49 -13.79 -2.99
CA GLU A 64 27.48 -13.04 -3.76
C GLU A 64 26.94 -12.75 -5.18
N GLY A 65 27.01 -11.49 -5.60
CA GLY A 65 26.46 -11.03 -6.88
C GLY A 65 25.03 -10.49 -6.81
N ASP A 66 24.37 -10.53 -5.64
CA ASP A 66 23.08 -9.88 -5.46
C ASP A 66 23.17 -8.38 -5.77
N PRO A 67 22.15 -7.78 -6.42
CA PRO A 67 22.06 -6.33 -6.56
C PRO A 67 22.23 -5.64 -5.21
N ARG A 68 22.98 -4.52 -5.19
CA ARG A 68 23.14 -3.75 -3.96
C ARG A 68 21.78 -3.25 -3.44
N PRO A 69 21.59 -3.18 -2.11
CA PRO A 69 20.40 -2.56 -1.53
C PRO A 69 20.17 -1.17 -2.10
N ARG A 70 18.94 -0.88 -2.53
CA ARG A 70 18.53 0.43 -3.06
C ARG A 70 17.95 1.32 -1.97
N PHE A 71 18.67 1.41 -0.86
CA PHE A 71 18.37 2.24 0.30
C PHE A 71 19.64 2.41 1.17
N PRO A 72 19.75 3.47 1.97
CA PRO A 72 20.90 3.70 2.84
C PRO A 72 21.05 2.61 3.88
N GLU A 73 22.29 2.16 4.13
CA GLU A 73 22.55 1.12 5.14
C GLU A 73 22.16 1.55 6.56
N HIS A 74 22.27 2.85 6.88
CA HIS A 74 22.03 3.37 8.23
C HIS A 74 20.58 3.26 8.72
N ILE A 75 19.61 3.02 7.82
CA ILE A 75 18.21 2.83 8.22
C ILE A 75 17.92 1.38 8.59
N VAL A 76 18.84 0.44 8.34
CA VAL A 76 18.65 -0.97 8.71
C VAL A 76 19.05 -1.17 10.16
N ASP A 77 18.09 -1.56 10.99
CA ASP A 77 18.29 -1.82 12.43
C ASP A 77 18.45 -3.33 12.73
N GLY A 78 18.14 -4.18 11.75
CA GLY A 78 18.32 -5.62 11.88
C GLY A 78 17.53 -6.41 10.84
N TRP A 79 17.38 -7.69 11.12
CA TRP A 79 16.68 -8.64 10.27
C TRP A 79 15.32 -9.01 10.86
N VAL A 80 14.35 -9.30 9.99
CA VAL A 80 13.09 -9.93 10.39
C VAL A 80 13.39 -11.30 11.01
N ASP A 81 12.60 -11.71 12.00
CA ASP A 81 12.71 -13.05 12.58
C ASP A 81 12.40 -14.13 11.53
N TYR A 82 13.37 -15.02 11.27
CA TYR A 82 13.23 -16.19 10.40
C TYR A 82 12.79 -17.39 11.26
N ILE A 83 11.56 -17.86 11.07
CA ILE A 83 10.98 -18.96 11.86
C ILE A 83 10.62 -20.13 10.95
N GLN A 84 11.26 -21.27 11.17
CA GLN A 84 10.90 -22.53 10.52
C GLN A 84 9.76 -23.21 11.29
N LEU A 85 8.68 -23.58 10.60
CA LEU A 85 7.49 -24.18 11.22
C LEU A 85 7.61 -25.70 11.42
N ASP A 86 8.70 -26.14 12.04
CA ASP A 86 9.05 -27.56 12.26
C ASP A 86 8.72 -28.06 13.68
N THR A 87 8.72 -27.18 14.67
CA THR A 87 8.48 -27.50 16.08
C THR A 87 7.28 -26.74 16.64
N ALA A 88 6.62 -27.31 17.65
CA ALA A 88 5.49 -26.66 18.32
C ALA A 88 5.88 -25.30 18.94
N GLN A 89 7.11 -25.18 19.43
CA GLN A 89 7.64 -23.93 19.99
C GLN A 89 7.78 -22.85 18.92
N ASN A 90 8.29 -23.19 17.73
CA ASN A 90 8.40 -22.26 16.61
C ASN A 90 7.02 -21.84 16.09
N VAL A 91 6.07 -22.78 16.02
CA VAL A 91 4.68 -22.47 15.67
C VAL A 91 4.08 -21.49 16.67
N TYR A 92 4.27 -21.71 17.97
CA TYR A 92 3.81 -20.78 19.01
C TYR A 92 4.47 -19.39 18.89
N ARG A 93 5.78 -19.35 18.66
CA ARG A 93 6.53 -18.08 18.44
C ARG A 93 5.99 -17.32 17.23
N ALA A 94 5.77 -18.00 16.11
CA ALA A 94 5.18 -17.41 14.91
C ALA A 94 3.76 -16.89 15.19
N VAL A 95 2.93 -17.67 15.86
CA VAL A 95 1.55 -17.29 16.22
C VAL A 95 1.53 -16.01 17.07
N ASN A 96 2.43 -15.90 18.06
CA ASN A 96 2.53 -14.69 18.90
C ASN A 96 2.98 -13.47 18.09
N LYS A 97 4.01 -13.62 17.24
CA LYS A 97 4.48 -12.54 16.35
C LYS A 97 3.36 -12.03 15.45
N LEU A 98 2.59 -12.96 14.87
CA LEU A 98 1.42 -12.60 14.07
C LEU A 98 0.44 -11.81 14.92
N LEU A 99 0.04 -12.29 16.12
CA LEU A 99 -0.90 -11.63 17.03
C LEU A 99 -0.44 -10.23 17.49
N ASP A 100 0.87 -10.03 17.67
CA ASP A 100 1.46 -8.75 18.10
C ASP A 100 1.65 -7.74 16.96
N HIS A 101 1.17 -8.06 15.76
CA HIS A 101 1.33 -7.23 14.55
C HIS A 101 2.81 -6.98 14.21
N GLN A 102 3.66 -7.98 14.41
CA GLN A 102 5.07 -7.92 14.03
C GLN A 102 5.32 -8.69 12.73
N PRO A 103 6.16 -8.16 11.83
CA PRO A 103 6.56 -8.89 10.65
C PRO A 103 7.38 -10.12 11.03
N VAL A 104 7.15 -11.23 10.32
CA VAL A 104 7.87 -12.48 10.53
C VAL A 104 7.99 -13.25 9.22
N LEU A 105 9.15 -13.83 8.97
CA LEU A 105 9.37 -14.69 7.81
C LEU A 105 9.20 -16.16 8.22
N LEU A 106 8.18 -16.79 7.66
CA LEU A 106 7.86 -18.19 7.90
C LEU A 106 8.50 -19.05 6.83
N ARG A 107 9.37 -19.98 7.26
CA ARG A 107 10.05 -20.95 6.42
C ARG A 107 9.42 -22.33 6.55
N GLY A 108 9.43 -23.08 5.46
CA GLY A 108 8.92 -24.46 5.43
C GLY A 108 7.39 -24.55 5.54
N THR A 109 6.67 -23.50 5.16
CA THR A 109 5.20 -23.54 5.13
C THR A 109 4.71 -24.40 3.96
N PRO A 110 3.58 -25.13 4.09
CA PRO A 110 3.00 -25.85 2.97
C PRO A 110 2.23 -24.92 2.01
N LEU A 111 2.08 -23.62 2.34
CA LEU A 111 1.14 -22.70 1.71
C LEU A 111 1.23 -22.67 0.19
N ALA A 112 2.44 -22.65 -0.37
CA ALA A 112 2.68 -22.64 -1.81
C ALA A 112 3.54 -23.81 -2.29
N ALA A 113 3.60 -24.90 -1.51
CA ALA A 113 4.43 -26.07 -1.86
C ALA A 113 4.06 -26.68 -3.22
N GLY A 114 2.79 -26.58 -3.63
CA GLY A 114 2.33 -27.04 -4.94
C GLY A 114 2.64 -26.10 -6.11
N LEU A 115 3.19 -24.91 -5.86
CA LEU A 115 3.56 -23.90 -6.86
C LEU A 115 5.07 -23.75 -7.03
N VAL A 116 5.82 -23.84 -5.93
CA VAL A 116 7.28 -23.69 -5.90
C VAL A 116 7.93 -24.74 -6.80
N GLY A 117 8.88 -24.30 -7.64
CA GLY A 117 9.57 -25.15 -8.62
C GLY A 117 8.76 -25.48 -9.88
N ARG A 118 7.44 -25.25 -9.87
CA ARG A 118 6.59 -25.38 -11.07
C ARG A 118 6.40 -24.06 -11.78
N TRP A 119 6.14 -23.00 -11.03
CA TRP A 119 5.92 -21.68 -11.58
C TRP A 119 7.24 -21.06 -12.08
N SER A 120 7.18 -20.60 -13.32
CA SER A 120 8.22 -19.88 -14.06
C SER A 120 7.50 -19.01 -15.09
N PHE A 121 8.18 -18.05 -15.71
CA PHE A 121 7.54 -17.25 -16.76
C PHE A 121 7.03 -18.13 -17.90
N ARG A 122 7.78 -19.19 -18.26
CA ARG A 122 7.36 -20.16 -19.27
C ARG A 122 6.10 -20.93 -18.90
N HIS A 123 5.97 -21.35 -17.64
CA HIS A 123 4.79 -22.07 -17.15
C HIS A 123 3.56 -21.16 -17.12
N LEU A 124 3.70 -19.96 -16.54
CA LEU A 124 2.63 -18.98 -16.44
C LEU A 124 2.14 -18.50 -17.82
N ALA A 125 3.05 -18.30 -18.79
CA ALA A 125 2.68 -17.99 -20.16
C ALA A 125 1.76 -19.05 -20.79
N ARG A 126 1.95 -20.33 -20.45
CA ARG A 126 1.06 -21.42 -20.90
C ARG A 126 -0.26 -21.46 -20.14
N CYS A 127 -0.22 -21.27 -18.82
CA CYS A 127 -1.40 -21.37 -17.95
C CYS A 127 -2.39 -20.21 -18.14
N VAL A 128 -1.86 -19.00 -18.29
CA VAL A 128 -2.67 -17.79 -18.53
C VAL A 128 -3.12 -17.75 -20.00
N GLY A 129 -2.20 -18.05 -20.92
CA GLY A 129 -2.43 -17.97 -22.36
C GLY A 129 -2.53 -16.54 -22.88
N THR A 130 -3.08 -16.38 -24.08
CA THR A 130 -3.11 -15.10 -24.83
C THR A 130 -4.46 -14.39 -24.81
N LYS A 131 -5.46 -14.94 -24.11
CA LYS A 131 -6.83 -14.37 -24.11
C LYS A 131 -7.00 -13.25 -23.08
N SER A 132 -6.22 -13.30 -22.01
CA SER A 132 -6.34 -12.43 -20.85
C SER A 132 -5.30 -11.32 -20.89
N GLN A 133 -5.75 -10.08 -20.81
CA GLN A 133 -4.88 -8.92 -20.64
C GLN A 133 -4.59 -8.73 -19.15
N MET A 134 -3.31 -8.57 -18.81
CA MET A 134 -2.85 -8.34 -17.44
C MET A 134 -2.34 -6.91 -17.30
N ARG A 135 -2.51 -6.33 -16.12
CA ARG A 135 -1.92 -5.04 -15.77
C ARG A 135 -0.40 -5.17 -15.63
N VAL A 136 0.32 -4.41 -16.44
CA VAL A 136 1.78 -4.34 -16.45
C VAL A 136 2.23 -2.90 -16.25
N LEU A 137 3.14 -2.71 -15.30
CA LEU A 137 3.85 -1.48 -15.06
C LEU A 137 5.13 -1.43 -15.90
N CYS A 138 5.37 -0.31 -16.56
CA CYS A 138 6.54 -0.07 -17.39
C CYS A 138 7.33 1.12 -16.85
N SER A 139 8.61 0.90 -16.57
CA SER A 139 9.53 1.92 -16.05
C SER A 139 10.73 2.08 -16.98
N ASP A 140 11.37 3.24 -16.92
CA ASP A 140 12.64 3.46 -17.60
C ASP A 140 13.74 2.57 -17.01
N ALA A 141 14.58 1.96 -17.86
CA ALA A 141 15.63 1.06 -17.38
C ALA A 141 16.67 1.74 -16.47
N ARG A 142 16.84 3.06 -16.54
CA ARG A 142 17.78 3.79 -15.67
C ARG A 142 17.30 3.86 -14.23
N ARG A 143 16.00 4.10 -14.02
CA ARG A 143 15.39 4.14 -12.68
C ARG A 143 14.97 2.75 -12.22
N HIS A 144 14.48 1.91 -13.12
CA HIS A 144 13.99 0.55 -12.85
C HIS A 144 13.11 0.49 -11.60
N ARG A 145 12.19 1.46 -11.48
CA ARG A 145 11.39 1.73 -10.29
C ARG A 145 9.93 1.81 -10.67
N PHE A 146 9.08 1.10 -9.93
CA PHE A 146 7.68 0.90 -10.28
C PHE A 146 6.78 1.53 -9.22
N PHE A 147 6.16 2.66 -9.57
CA PHE A 147 5.08 3.27 -8.81
C PHE A 147 3.74 2.87 -9.41
N GLU A 148 2.83 2.42 -8.56
CA GLU A 148 1.41 2.43 -8.92
C GLU A 148 0.85 3.82 -8.64
N PHE A 149 0.01 4.30 -9.54
CA PHE A 149 -0.71 5.54 -9.37
C PHE A 149 -2.20 5.31 -9.59
N ASP A 150 -2.99 6.04 -8.82
CA ASP A 150 -4.44 6.01 -8.91
C ASP A 150 -4.92 7.06 -9.92
N ASP A 151 -5.31 6.59 -11.11
CA ASP A 151 -5.86 7.41 -12.19
C ASP A 151 -7.05 8.26 -11.73
N VAL A 152 -7.89 7.73 -10.83
CA VAL A 152 -9.09 8.41 -10.34
C VAL A 152 -8.72 9.65 -9.54
N LYS A 153 -7.57 9.61 -8.85
CA LYS A 153 -7.04 10.72 -8.06
C LYS A 153 -6.21 11.70 -8.88
N ASN A 154 -5.74 11.30 -10.07
CA ASN A 154 -4.89 12.15 -10.93
C ASN A 154 -5.71 13.08 -11.84
N VAL A 155 -6.59 13.90 -11.24
CA VAL A 155 -7.48 14.79 -12.00
C VAL A 155 -6.71 16.02 -12.50
N TYR A 156 -6.86 16.34 -13.79
CA TYR A 156 -6.27 17.55 -14.39
C TYR A 156 -6.75 18.82 -13.66
N GLY A 157 -5.82 19.70 -13.31
CA GLY A 157 -6.11 20.92 -12.54
C GLY A 157 -6.34 20.69 -11.04
N GLY A 158 -6.29 19.43 -10.56
CA GLY A 158 -6.32 19.11 -9.13
C GLY A 158 -5.04 19.51 -8.39
N PRO A 159 -5.08 19.63 -7.05
CA PRO A 159 -3.94 20.07 -6.22
C PRO A 159 -2.73 19.11 -6.30
N TYR A 160 -2.99 17.85 -6.60
CA TYR A 160 -2.02 16.75 -6.61
C TYR A 160 -1.82 16.16 -8.00
N HIS A 161 -2.12 16.92 -9.05
CA HIS A 161 -2.00 16.45 -10.42
C HIS A 161 -0.53 16.16 -10.79
N VAL A 162 -0.26 14.92 -11.20
CA VAL A 162 1.04 14.47 -11.70
C VAL A 162 0.92 14.32 -13.22
N ARG A 163 1.67 15.14 -13.96
CA ARG A 163 1.60 15.23 -15.43
C ARG A 163 2.24 14.03 -16.10
N GLU A 164 3.43 13.65 -15.64
CA GLU A 164 4.15 12.49 -16.13
C GLU A 164 4.45 11.54 -14.96
N PRO A 165 3.55 10.59 -14.68
CA PRO A 165 3.85 9.53 -13.74
C PRO A 165 5.10 8.78 -14.17
N GLU A 166 5.97 8.45 -13.21
CA GLU A 166 7.26 7.79 -13.48
C GLU A 166 7.10 6.41 -14.15
N THR A 167 5.98 5.76 -13.89
CA THR A 167 5.64 4.44 -14.41
C THR A 167 4.44 4.57 -15.34
N GLN A 168 4.48 3.87 -16.46
CA GLN A 168 3.36 3.77 -17.40
C GLN A 168 2.60 2.48 -17.15
N ARG A 169 1.27 2.53 -17.23
CA ARG A 169 0.43 1.33 -17.21
C ARG A 169 0.23 0.82 -18.64
N LEU A 170 0.51 -0.45 -18.84
CA LEU A 170 0.29 -1.20 -20.07
C LEU A 170 -0.65 -2.36 -19.77
N ASP A 171 -1.46 -2.73 -20.74
CA ASP A 171 -2.24 -3.96 -20.71
C ASP A 171 -1.66 -4.90 -21.78
N MET A 172 -1.19 -6.07 -21.35
CA MET A 172 -0.62 -7.09 -22.25
C MET A 172 -0.86 -8.51 -21.73
N THR A 173 -0.76 -9.50 -22.61
CA THR A 173 -0.88 -10.90 -22.20
C THR A 173 0.37 -11.35 -21.43
N PHE A 174 0.25 -12.38 -20.58
CA PHE A 174 1.42 -12.90 -19.86
C PHE A 174 2.54 -13.38 -20.81
N PRO A 175 2.26 -14.09 -21.92
CA PRO A 175 3.28 -14.42 -22.91
C PRO A 175 4.02 -13.20 -23.46
N ASP A 176 3.30 -12.13 -23.80
CA ASP A 176 3.90 -10.90 -24.32
C ASP A 176 4.75 -10.21 -23.24
N PHE A 177 4.28 -10.18 -21.99
CA PHE A 177 5.05 -9.70 -20.85
C PHE A 177 6.35 -10.49 -20.68
N ALA A 178 6.29 -11.82 -20.68
CA ALA A 178 7.46 -12.68 -20.50
C ALA A 178 8.49 -12.48 -21.62
N GLN A 179 8.01 -12.34 -22.87
CA GLN A 179 8.87 -12.05 -24.01
C GLN A 179 9.50 -10.64 -23.89
N CYS A 180 8.70 -9.62 -23.61
CA CYS A 180 9.18 -8.24 -23.50
C CYS A 180 10.15 -8.07 -22.32
N ALA A 181 9.88 -8.71 -21.18
CA ALA A 181 10.75 -8.67 -20.00
C ALA A 181 12.16 -9.22 -20.27
N GLN A 182 12.29 -10.16 -21.21
CA GLN A 182 13.58 -10.71 -21.64
C GLN A 182 14.24 -9.89 -22.76
N GLN A 183 13.45 -9.31 -23.67
CA GLN A 183 13.96 -8.65 -24.88
C GLN A 183 14.23 -7.15 -24.70
N TRP A 184 13.46 -6.46 -23.86
CA TRP A 184 13.54 -5.01 -23.74
C TRP A 184 14.74 -4.59 -22.89
N SER A 185 15.58 -3.72 -23.43
CA SER A 185 16.76 -3.19 -22.75
C SER A 185 16.57 -1.78 -22.21
N ALA A 186 15.83 -0.92 -22.92
CA ALA A 186 15.58 0.49 -22.55
C ALA A 186 14.44 0.67 -21.55
N ARG A 187 13.54 -0.31 -21.46
CA ARG A 187 12.38 -0.31 -20.55
C ARG A 187 12.41 -1.57 -19.69
N ARG A 188 11.79 -1.48 -18.53
CA ARG A 188 11.64 -2.58 -17.57
C ARG A 188 10.18 -2.75 -17.24
N LEU A 189 9.76 -4.01 -17.08
CA LEU A 189 8.37 -4.39 -16.88
C LEU A 189 8.20 -5.07 -15.54
N HIS A 190 7.07 -4.79 -14.90
CA HIS A 190 6.58 -5.51 -13.74
C HIS A 190 5.09 -5.77 -13.91
N LEU A 191 4.69 -7.02 -13.83
CA LEU A 191 3.30 -7.42 -13.85
C LEU A 191 2.77 -7.47 -12.43
N ARG A 192 1.63 -6.82 -12.19
CA ARG A 192 0.88 -6.95 -10.94
C ARG A 192 -0.60 -6.92 -11.24
N ASP A 193 -1.29 -8.01 -10.91
CA ASP A 193 -2.73 -8.12 -11.14
C ASP A 193 -3.42 -8.95 -10.06
N THR A 194 -4.69 -8.67 -9.80
CA THR A 194 -5.49 -9.44 -8.84
C THR A 194 -6.11 -10.66 -9.52
N VAL A 195 -5.67 -11.85 -9.11
CA VAL A 195 -6.05 -13.13 -9.74
C VAL A 195 -7.20 -13.83 -9.01
N MET A 196 -7.46 -13.48 -7.75
CA MET A 196 -8.60 -13.98 -6.98
C MET A 196 -9.22 -12.88 -6.13
N HIS A 197 -10.55 -12.90 -5.99
CA HIS A 197 -11.30 -12.03 -5.09
C HIS A 197 -12.19 -12.84 -4.17
N TYR A 198 -12.41 -12.32 -2.98
CA TYR A 198 -13.42 -12.83 -2.07
C TYR A 198 -14.82 -12.66 -2.67
N GLN A 199 -15.57 -13.75 -2.77
CA GLN A 199 -16.99 -13.72 -3.07
C GLN A 199 -17.78 -14.16 -1.84
N GLN A 200 -18.66 -13.29 -1.36
CA GLN A 200 -19.67 -13.68 -0.39
C GLN A 200 -20.63 -14.65 -1.09
N ARG A 201 -20.79 -15.87 -0.55
CA ARG A 201 -21.90 -16.73 -1.00
C ARG A 201 -23.19 -15.99 -0.66
N PRO A 202 -24.10 -15.76 -1.62
CA PRO A 202 -25.43 -15.28 -1.30
C PRO A 202 -26.06 -16.30 -0.34
N THR A 203 -26.47 -15.84 0.84
CA THR A 203 -27.32 -16.62 1.74
C THR A 203 -28.49 -17.13 0.92
N GLN A 204 -28.60 -18.46 0.75
CA GLN A 204 -29.79 -19.06 0.15
C GLN A 204 -31.00 -18.59 0.95
N GLN A 205 -31.75 -17.62 0.40
CA GLN A 205 -33.10 -17.37 0.85
C GLN A 205 -33.85 -18.66 0.59
N LYS A 206 -34.16 -19.40 1.67
CA LYS A 206 -35.10 -20.52 1.61
C LYS A 206 -36.36 -20.00 0.89
N PRO A 207 -36.87 -20.70 -0.14
CA PRO A 207 -38.15 -20.32 -0.72
C PRO A 207 -39.20 -20.37 0.39
N SER A 208 -39.88 -19.24 0.60
CA SER A 208 -40.92 -19.08 1.60
C SER A 208 -42.13 -19.94 1.21
N SER A 209 -42.16 -21.18 1.69
CA SER A 209 -43.37 -21.99 1.73
C SER A 209 -43.78 -22.24 3.18
N CYS A 210 -44.90 -21.62 3.55
CA CYS A 210 -45.90 -22.05 4.52
C CYS A 210 -45.56 -22.13 6.03
N GLN A 211 -46.18 -21.19 6.76
CA GLN A 211 -46.83 -21.31 8.08
C GLN A 211 -46.10 -22.04 9.23
N ALA A 212 -45.66 -21.27 10.25
CA ALA A 212 -45.68 -21.71 11.64
C ALA A 212 -45.63 -20.51 12.63
N GLN A 213 -46.69 -20.44 13.45
CA GLN A 213 -46.93 -19.87 14.79
C GLN A 213 -46.01 -18.79 15.43
N PRO A 214 -46.61 -17.77 16.10
CA PRO A 214 -45.88 -16.77 16.88
C PRO A 214 -45.49 -17.35 18.24
N GLY A 215 -44.19 -17.56 18.48
CA GLY A 215 -43.71 -18.03 19.78
C GLY A 215 -42.35 -18.72 19.75
N ALA A 216 -41.36 -18.19 19.01
CA ALA A 216 -39.98 -18.69 19.08
C ALA A 216 -38.91 -17.65 18.66
N GLU A 217 -39.19 -16.35 18.69
CA GLU A 217 -38.24 -15.34 18.21
C GLU A 217 -37.17 -14.94 19.25
N ALA A 218 -37.26 -15.39 20.49
CA ALA A 218 -36.27 -15.05 21.53
C ALA A 218 -35.09 -16.04 21.68
N ALA A 219 -35.09 -17.17 20.97
CA ALA A 219 -34.04 -18.20 21.09
C ALA A 219 -33.11 -18.31 19.85
N ALA A 220 -33.45 -17.65 18.74
CA ALA A 220 -32.63 -17.64 17.52
C ALA A 220 -31.55 -16.54 17.51
N ALA A 221 -31.57 -15.61 18.47
CA ALA A 221 -30.54 -14.56 18.61
C ALA A 221 -29.26 -15.04 19.34
N ALA A 222 -29.23 -16.29 19.82
CA ALA A 222 -28.11 -16.85 20.59
C ALA A 222 -27.29 -17.92 19.83
N SER A 223 -27.58 -18.16 18.54
CA SER A 223 -26.77 -19.03 17.67
C SER A 223 -26.10 -18.24 16.54
N GLY A 224 -25.42 -17.13 16.89
CA GLY A 224 -24.50 -16.42 16.01
C GLY A 224 -23.27 -17.26 15.66
N LYS A 225 -23.43 -18.28 14.80
CA LYS A 225 -22.35 -19.04 14.16
C LYS A 225 -22.57 -19.04 12.66
N THR A 226 -22.49 -17.88 12.04
CA THR A 226 -22.26 -17.74 10.59
C THR A 226 -20.83 -17.23 10.41
N TRP A 227 -19.86 -18.11 10.66
CA TRP A 227 -18.48 -17.81 10.28
C TRP A 227 -18.41 -17.86 8.75
N LEU A 228 -17.98 -16.75 8.15
CA LEU A 228 -17.83 -16.56 6.71
C LEU A 228 -16.71 -17.47 6.14
N GLU A 229 -17.02 -18.74 5.93
CA GLU A 229 -16.17 -19.75 5.27
C GLU A 229 -16.13 -19.56 3.74
N GLY A 230 -15.80 -18.35 3.28
CA GLY A 230 -15.59 -18.10 1.85
C GLY A 230 -14.11 -18.21 1.50
N ARG A 231 -13.76 -19.16 0.63
CA ARG A 231 -12.48 -19.09 -0.09
C ARG A 231 -12.58 -17.97 -1.13
N PRO A 232 -11.52 -17.20 -1.39
CA PRO A 232 -11.52 -16.33 -2.56
C PRO A 232 -11.70 -17.21 -3.79
N CYS A 233 -12.51 -16.75 -4.72
CA CYS A 233 -12.69 -17.42 -5.99
C CYS A 233 -11.80 -16.75 -7.03
N VAL A 234 -11.50 -17.51 -8.08
CA VAL A 234 -10.98 -16.92 -9.30
C VAL A 234 -12.09 -16.00 -9.85
N VAL A 235 -11.71 -14.81 -10.26
CA VAL A 235 -12.66 -13.80 -10.72
C VAL A 235 -13.27 -14.27 -12.05
N GLU A 236 -14.59 -14.40 -12.12
CA GLU A 236 -15.28 -14.73 -13.37
C GLU A 236 -15.09 -13.57 -14.36
N GLY A 237 -14.39 -13.83 -15.46
CA GLY A 237 -14.04 -12.82 -16.46
C GLY A 237 -12.77 -12.01 -16.17
N SER A 238 -12.07 -12.20 -15.04
CA SER A 238 -10.69 -11.70 -14.93
C SER A 238 -9.68 -12.68 -15.51
N VAL A 239 -8.46 -12.15 -15.56
CA VAL A 239 -7.22 -12.51 -16.24
C VAL A 239 -6.79 -13.98 -16.17
N CYS A 240 -7.52 -14.84 -15.45
CA CYS A 240 -7.16 -16.23 -15.21
C CYS A 240 -7.66 -17.16 -16.33
N GLY A 241 -6.74 -17.65 -17.15
CA GLY A 241 -6.95 -18.87 -17.92
C GLY A 241 -7.26 -20.07 -17.01
N VAL A 242 -7.93 -21.10 -17.55
CA VAL A 242 -8.31 -22.33 -16.80
C VAL A 242 -7.10 -22.93 -16.08
N GLY A 243 -5.92 -22.91 -16.72
CA GLY A 243 -4.69 -23.44 -16.12
C GLY A 243 -4.21 -22.67 -14.89
N LEU A 244 -4.24 -21.33 -14.92
CA LEU A 244 -3.88 -20.52 -13.75
C LEU A 244 -4.88 -20.75 -12.60
N ALA A 245 -6.17 -20.85 -12.93
CA ALA A 245 -7.20 -21.13 -11.95
C ALA A 245 -7.00 -22.48 -11.24
N ASP A 246 -6.63 -23.53 -11.99
CA ASP A 246 -6.37 -24.86 -11.45
C ASP A 246 -5.10 -24.88 -10.59
N ASP A 247 -4.06 -24.16 -11.01
CA ASP A 247 -2.84 -23.99 -10.22
C ASP A 247 -3.12 -23.28 -8.90
N LEU A 248 -3.89 -22.19 -8.90
CA LEU A 248 -4.22 -21.46 -7.67
C LEU A 248 -5.10 -22.28 -6.73
N ARG A 249 -6.04 -23.09 -7.27
CA ARG A 249 -6.91 -23.94 -6.45
C ARG A 249 -6.17 -25.14 -5.85
N GLY A 250 -5.30 -25.78 -6.64
CA GLY A 250 -4.63 -27.03 -6.25
C GLY A 250 -3.22 -26.83 -5.67
N GLY A 251 -2.55 -25.74 -6.01
CA GLY A 251 -1.17 -25.47 -5.61
C GLY A 251 -1.03 -24.66 -4.32
N ILE A 252 -2.09 -23.95 -3.90
CA ILE A 252 -2.15 -23.28 -2.60
C ILE A 252 -2.82 -24.21 -1.58
N ASP A 253 -2.18 -24.40 -0.42
CA ASP A 253 -2.78 -25.14 0.69
C ASP A 253 -3.79 -24.25 1.45
N TRP A 254 -5.00 -24.21 0.89
CA TRP A 254 -6.12 -23.44 1.44
C TRP A 254 -6.59 -23.95 2.80
N GLU A 255 -6.38 -25.23 3.10
CA GLU A 255 -6.81 -25.82 4.36
C GLU A 255 -5.88 -25.38 5.49
N TRP A 256 -4.56 -25.43 5.24
CA TRP A 256 -3.56 -24.86 6.12
C TRP A 256 -3.77 -23.35 6.32
N LEU A 257 -3.96 -22.59 5.24
CA LEU A 257 -4.19 -21.15 5.34
C LEU A 257 -5.43 -20.83 6.16
N SER A 258 -6.54 -21.53 5.91
CA SER A 258 -7.78 -21.35 6.68
C SER A 258 -7.57 -21.71 8.16
N GLY A 259 -6.76 -22.73 8.45
CA GLY A 259 -6.35 -23.08 9.81
C GLY A 259 -5.58 -21.95 10.50
N LEU A 260 -4.59 -21.36 9.83
CA LEU A 260 -3.82 -20.23 10.32
C LEU A 260 -4.73 -19.02 10.61
N LEU A 261 -5.58 -18.63 9.65
CA LEU A 261 -6.48 -17.48 9.80
C LEU A 261 -7.44 -17.65 10.97
N ARG A 262 -7.99 -18.86 11.16
CA ARG A 262 -8.87 -19.16 12.32
C ARG A 262 -8.13 -19.01 13.65
N THR A 263 -6.91 -19.56 13.76
CA THR A 263 -6.09 -19.45 14.97
C THR A 263 -5.76 -17.98 15.29
N GLN A 264 -5.55 -17.18 14.26
CA GLN A 264 -5.22 -15.75 14.35
C GLN A 264 -6.45 -14.83 14.45
N LYS A 265 -7.67 -15.39 14.44
CA LYS A 265 -8.94 -14.63 14.41
C LYS A 265 -9.05 -13.65 13.23
N HIS A 266 -8.31 -13.90 12.15
CA HIS A 266 -8.44 -13.15 10.92
C HIS A 266 -9.79 -13.40 10.25
N GLY A 267 -10.20 -12.46 9.42
CA GLY A 267 -11.29 -12.66 8.48
C GLY A 267 -10.83 -13.45 7.26
N PRO A 268 -11.67 -13.56 6.21
CA PRO A 268 -11.30 -14.26 5.00
C PRO A 268 -10.17 -13.56 4.23
N VAL A 269 -9.55 -14.28 3.30
CA VAL A 269 -8.67 -13.68 2.28
C VAL A 269 -9.52 -12.84 1.34
N LEU A 270 -9.26 -11.53 1.28
CA LEU A 270 -10.00 -10.55 0.49
C LEU A 270 -9.64 -10.63 -0.99
N ARG A 271 -8.34 -10.77 -1.29
CA ARG A 271 -7.83 -10.93 -2.65
C ARG A 271 -6.46 -11.61 -2.66
N VAL A 272 -6.10 -12.16 -3.81
CA VAL A 272 -4.75 -12.65 -4.10
C VAL A 272 -4.20 -11.90 -5.30
N ASP A 273 -3.09 -11.20 -5.10
CA ASP A 273 -2.37 -10.51 -6.16
C ASP A 273 -1.22 -11.39 -6.68
N LEU A 274 -1.08 -11.48 -8.00
CA LEU A 274 0.06 -12.09 -8.68
C LEU A 274 1.03 -10.99 -9.08
N GLU A 275 2.29 -11.15 -8.70
CA GLU A 275 3.38 -10.25 -9.02
C GLU A 275 4.46 -11.00 -9.81
N ALA A 276 4.92 -10.44 -10.92
CA ALA A 276 6.03 -10.98 -11.70
C ALA A 276 6.96 -9.86 -12.19
N GLY A 277 8.27 -10.06 -12.14
CA GLY A 277 9.24 -9.06 -12.60
C GLY A 277 10.66 -9.61 -12.74
N SER A 278 11.59 -8.73 -13.07
CA SER A 278 12.99 -9.08 -13.33
C SER A 278 13.97 -8.41 -12.37
N THR A 279 15.25 -8.80 -12.47
CA THR A 279 16.33 -8.42 -11.55
C THR A 279 16.51 -6.92 -11.41
N GLY A 280 16.59 -6.43 -10.17
CA GLY A 280 16.81 -5.02 -9.87
C GLY A 280 15.55 -4.16 -9.89
N GLY A 281 14.39 -4.75 -10.21
CA GLY A 281 13.10 -4.07 -10.12
C GLY A 281 12.82 -3.61 -8.71
N LEU A 282 12.61 -2.30 -8.56
CA LEU A 282 12.40 -1.64 -7.28
C LEU A 282 10.94 -1.24 -7.10
N PHE A 283 10.40 -1.55 -5.93
CA PHE A 283 9.08 -1.13 -5.46
C PHE A 283 9.29 -0.17 -4.28
N PRO A 284 9.04 1.13 -4.48
CA PRO A 284 9.24 2.15 -3.47
C PRO A 284 8.42 1.88 -2.21
N ALA A 285 8.86 2.48 -1.10
CA ALA A 285 8.25 2.26 0.21
C ALA A 285 6.77 2.62 0.19
N ALA A 286 5.90 1.62 0.36
CA ALA A 286 4.46 1.80 0.42
C ALA A 286 3.84 0.92 1.50
N TYR A 287 2.77 1.38 2.12
CA TYR A 287 2.00 0.58 3.05
C TYR A 287 0.65 0.15 2.46
N GLU A 288 0.04 -0.87 3.06
CA GLU A 288 -1.32 -1.26 2.76
C GLU A 288 -2.19 -1.24 4.02
N CYS A 289 -3.50 -1.04 3.86
CA CYS A 289 -4.44 -0.96 5.00
C CYS A 289 -4.84 -2.34 5.55
N GLU A 290 -4.45 -3.40 4.86
CA GLU A 290 -4.80 -4.81 5.13
C GLU A 290 -3.54 -5.57 5.56
N ASP A 291 -3.69 -6.55 6.44
CA ASP A 291 -2.61 -7.50 6.71
C ASP A 291 -2.36 -8.37 5.46
N ARG A 292 -1.11 -8.72 5.17
CA ARG A 292 -0.76 -9.48 3.96
C ARG A 292 0.22 -10.61 4.24
N LEU A 293 0.01 -11.74 3.58
CA LEU A 293 1.01 -12.80 3.44
C LEU A 293 1.67 -12.69 2.06
N MET A 294 2.93 -12.27 2.02
CA MET A 294 3.74 -12.23 0.80
C MET A 294 4.45 -13.57 0.63
N VAL A 295 4.08 -14.31 -0.39
CA VAL A 295 4.56 -15.68 -0.68
C VAL A 295 5.48 -15.64 -1.88
N GLN A 296 6.75 -15.98 -1.67
CA GLN A 296 7.71 -16.04 -2.77
C GLN A 296 7.62 -17.41 -3.46
N VAL A 297 7.42 -17.43 -4.78
CA VAL A 297 7.22 -18.68 -5.54
C VAL A 297 8.41 -18.99 -6.44
N THR A 298 8.95 -17.98 -7.13
CA THR A 298 10.09 -18.11 -8.04
C THR A 298 11.05 -16.96 -7.82
N GLY A 299 12.35 -17.24 -7.79
CA GLY A 299 13.41 -16.27 -7.53
C GLY A 299 13.42 -15.69 -6.12
N ARG A 300 14.35 -14.76 -5.86
CA ARG A 300 14.52 -14.10 -4.56
C ARG A 300 14.16 -12.61 -4.61
N ARG A 301 13.68 -12.08 -3.49
CA ARG A 301 13.48 -10.64 -3.28
C ARG A 301 13.98 -10.19 -1.93
N ARG A 302 14.59 -9.00 -1.90
CA ARG A 302 14.92 -8.26 -0.68
C ARG A 302 13.75 -7.34 -0.33
N VAL A 303 13.43 -7.24 0.95
CA VAL A 303 12.45 -6.30 1.47
C VAL A 303 13.04 -5.54 2.65
N LEU A 304 12.74 -4.26 2.74
CA LEU A 304 12.92 -3.42 3.91
C LEU A 304 11.54 -3.05 4.45
N LEU A 305 11.31 -3.34 5.72
CA LEU A 305 10.07 -3.10 6.43
C LEU A 305 10.27 -1.99 7.46
N MET A 306 9.44 -0.95 7.39
CA MET A 306 9.47 0.17 8.33
C MET A 306 8.13 0.28 9.04
N GLY A 307 8.18 0.40 10.37
CA GLY A 307 7.00 0.36 11.21
C GLY A 307 6.06 1.56 11.00
N PRO A 308 4.74 1.38 11.13
CA PRO A 308 3.77 2.45 10.89
C PRO A 308 3.91 3.65 11.84
N GLY A 309 4.48 3.45 13.04
CA GLY A 309 4.76 4.54 13.98
C GLY A 309 5.71 5.61 13.44
N GLN A 310 6.47 5.32 12.37
CA GLN A 310 7.40 6.26 11.75
C GLN A 310 6.78 7.06 10.59
N ALA A 311 5.49 6.88 10.32
CA ALA A 311 4.78 7.54 9.22
C ALA A 311 4.96 9.06 9.24
N PHE A 312 4.72 9.69 10.40
CA PHE A 312 4.82 11.14 10.59
C PHE A 312 6.13 11.59 11.25
N ASP A 313 7.04 10.64 11.47
CA ASP A 313 8.34 10.82 12.11
C ASP A 313 9.52 10.46 11.18
N GLY A 314 9.28 10.46 9.86
CA GLY A 314 10.36 10.35 8.87
C GLY A 314 9.98 9.72 7.54
N LEU A 315 8.83 9.05 7.44
CA LEU A 315 8.40 8.39 6.18
C LEU A 315 7.53 9.26 5.27
N TYR A 316 6.95 10.34 5.76
CA TYR A 316 6.21 11.35 4.97
C TYR A 316 5.29 10.72 3.89
N PRO A 317 4.24 9.97 4.25
CA PRO A 317 3.37 9.36 3.24
C PRO A 317 2.70 10.41 2.35
N TYR A 318 2.39 10.10 1.11
CA TYR A 318 1.57 11.00 0.29
C TYR A 318 0.19 11.25 0.93
N PRO A 319 -0.45 12.40 0.67
CA PRO A 319 -1.84 12.67 1.05
C PRO A 319 -2.81 11.62 0.53
N LEU A 320 -3.92 11.38 1.23
CA LEU A 320 -4.95 10.41 0.85
C LEU A 320 -5.51 10.67 -0.56
N HIS A 321 -5.66 11.94 -0.94
CA HIS A 321 -6.18 12.35 -2.24
C HIS A 321 -5.10 12.48 -3.33
N HIS A 322 -3.84 12.18 -3.02
CA HIS A 322 -2.74 12.19 -4.00
C HIS A 322 -2.76 10.91 -4.85
N THR A 323 -2.32 10.97 -6.10
CA THR A 323 -2.30 9.79 -7.00
C THR A 323 -1.38 8.67 -6.48
N TYR A 324 -0.29 9.03 -5.82
CA TYR A 324 0.64 8.12 -5.11
C TYR A 324 0.26 7.85 -3.64
N ASP A 325 -1.04 7.91 -3.28
CA ASP A 325 -1.53 7.55 -1.94
C ASP A 325 -0.89 6.24 -1.43
N ARG A 326 -0.52 6.24 -0.14
CA ARG A 326 0.17 5.17 0.61
C ARG A 326 1.66 4.97 0.33
N TYR A 327 2.24 5.62 -0.68
CA TYR A 327 3.69 5.68 -0.84
C TYR A 327 4.32 6.68 0.13
N SER A 328 5.57 6.45 0.51
CA SER A 328 6.45 7.48 1.07
C SER A 328 6.80 8.51 0.00
N MET A 329 6.81 9.79 0.37
CA MET A 329 7.34 10.86 -0.49
C MET A 329 8.87 10.88 -0.53
N VAL A 330 9.53 10.18 0.40
CA VAL A 330 11.00 10.12 0.46
C VAL A 330 11.50 9.14 -0.60
N ASP A 331 12.42 9.62 -1.44
CA ASP A 331 13.21 8.72 -2.28
C ASP A 331 14.27 8.05 -1.43
N LEU A 332 14.04 6.78 -1.07
CA LEU A 332 14.98 6.02 -0.25
C LEU A 332 16.34 5.84 -0.92
N GLU A 333 16.47 5.94 -2.24
CA GLU A 333 17.79 5.79 -2.90
C GLU A 333 18.66 7.05 -2.76
N ALA A 334 18.01 8.21 -2.69
CA ALA A 334 18.65 9.51 -2.62
C ALA A 334 17.81 10.46 -1.74
N PRO A 335 17.77 10.23 -0.41
CA PRO A 335 16.93 11.02 0.48
C PRO A 335 17.43 12.46 0.55
N ASP A 336 16.57 13.41 0.18
CA ASP A 336 16.83 14.84 0.29
C ASP A 336 16.61 15.30 1.73
N ALA A 337 17.70 15.49 2.49
CA ALA A 337 17.65 15.93 3.88
C ALA A 337 17.08 17.35 4.06
N GLY A 338 17.09 18.18 3.00
CA GLY A 338 16.49 19.51 3.03
C GLY A 338 14.96 19.47 2.96
N LEU A 339 14.42 18.52 2.18
CA LEU A 339 12.96 18.29 2.09
C LEU A 339 12.45 17.38 3.22
N TRP A 340 13.23 16.37 3.61
CA TRP A 340 12.81 15.28 4.50
C TRP A 340 13.74 15.12 5.72
N PRO A 341 13.90 16.15 6.57
CA PRO A 341 14.92 16.16 7.63
C PRO A 341 14.77 15.02 8.65
N LYS A 342 13.53 14.59 8.96
CA LYS A 342 13.28 13.51 9.93
C LYS A 342 13.61 12.12 9.40
N PHE A 343 13.84 11.95 8.09
CA PHE A 343 14.14 10.65 7.51
C PHE A 343 15.40 10.00 8.11
N SER A 344 16.36 10.81 8.57
CA SER A 344 17.58 10.32 9.25
C SER A 344 17.30 9.48 10.52
N GLY A 345 16.15 9.68 11.15
CA GLY A 345 15.69 8.92 12.31
C GLY A 345 15.00 7.59 11.95
N VAL A 346 14.69 7.34 10.67
CA VAL A 346 13.96 6.15 10.24
C VAL A 346 14.79 4.89 10.44
N ARG A 347 14.16 3.85 10.97
CA ARG A 347 14.72 2.53 11.20
C ARG A 347 13.78 1.45 10.67
N GLY A 348 14.35 0.43 10.03
CA GLY A 348 13.61 -0.68 9.46
C GLY A 348 14.34 -1.99 9.62
N VAL A 349 13.59 -3.07 9.42
CA VAL A 349 14.12 -4.45 9.44
C VAL A 349 14.10 -5.01 8.02
N THR A 350 15.14 -5.77 7.66
CA THR A 350 15.29 -6.34 6.32
C THR A 350 14.99 -7.84 6.31
N ALA A 351 14.54 -8.35 5.17
CA ALA A 351 14.41 -9.78 4.91
C ALA A 351 14.71 -10.13 3.45
N ILE A 352 15.16 -11.36 3.22
CA ILE A 352 15.25 -11.93 1.87
C ILE A 352 14.36 -13.16 1.81
N LEU A 353 13.41 -13.11 0.89
CA LEU A 353 12.46 -14.19 0.66
C LEU A 353 13.01 -15.09 -0.44
N SER A 354 13.10 -16.38 -0.14
CA SER A 354 13.40 -17.44 -1.09
C SER A 354 12.13 -18.20 -1.50
N PRO A 355 12.14 -18.95 -2.62
CA PRO A 355 11.00 -19.75 -3.04
C PRO A 355 10.47 -20.66 -1.91
N GLY A 356 9.18 -20.49 -1.57
CA GLY A 356 8.49 -21.20 -0.47
C GLY A 356 8.40 -20.41 0.84
N ASP A 357 9.13 -19.30 0.97
CA ASP A 357 9.04 -18.43 2.15
C ASP A 357 7.76 -17.60 2.12
N VAL A 358 7.20 -17.37 3.31
CA VAL A 358 6.00 -16.54 3.52
C VAL A 358 6.33 -15.44 4.51
N LEU A 359 6.33 -14.20 4.05
CA LEU A 359 6.46 -13.04 4.91
C LEU A 359 5.09 -12.54 5.33
N PHE A 360 4.83 -12.53 6.63
CA PHE A 360 3.69 -11.79 7.17
C PHE A 360 4.05 -10.31 7.28
N VAL A 361 3.29 -9.47 6.58
CA VAL A 361 3.38 -8.01 6.64
C VAL A 361 2.10 -7.49 7.30
N PRO A 362 2.20 -6.96 8.53
CA PRO A 362 1.04 -6.39 9.19
C PRO A 362 0.54 -5.12 8.48
N ALA A 363 -0.75 -4.82 8.63
CA ALA A 363 -1.35 -3.62 8.08
C ALA A 363 -0.57 -2.36 8.51
N TYR A 364 -0.45 -1.41 7.60
CA TYR A 364 0.24 -0.12 7.72
C TYR A 364 1.77 -0.16 7.75
N TRP A 365 2.41 -1.33 7.75
CA TRP A 365 3.87 -1.41 7.57
C TRP A 365 4.27 -0.99 6.16
N PHE A 366 5.27 -0.12 6.07
CA PHE A 366 5.84 0.27 4.78
C PHE A 366 6.77 -0.83 4.30
N VAL A 367 6.55 -1.28 3.07
CA VAL A 367 7.38 -2.27 2.39
C VAL A 367 8.10 -1.59 1.25
N HIS A 368 9.43 -1.64 1.26
CA HIS A 368 10.29 -1.27 0.16
C HIS A 368 10.96 -2.53 -0.36
N SER A 369 10.75 -2.92 -1.62
CA SER A 369 11.20 -4.23 -2.11
C SER A 369 12.00 -4.16 -3.40
N GLN A 370 12.92 -5.11 -3.53
CA GLN A 370 13.85 -5.21 -4.65
C GLN A 370 13.94 -6.66 -5.11
N HIS A 371 13.75 -6.89 -6.41
CA HIS A 371 13.98 -8.21 -7.03
C HIS A 371 15.47 -8.49 -7.18
N LEU A 372 15.90 -9.71 -6.82
CA LEU A 372 17.31 -10.10 -6.83
C LEU A 372 17.66 -11.03 -8.01
N GLU A 373 16.68 -11.67 -8.64
CA GLU A 373 16.90 -12.69 -9.67
C GLU A 373 16.19 -12.38 -10.99
N ALA A 374 16.54 -13.11 -12.06
CA ALA A 374 16.09 -12.84 -13.42
C ALA A 374 14.56 -13.00 -13.58
N GLU A 375 14.00 -14.00 -12.93
CA GLU A 375 12.56 -14.24 -12.83
C GLU A 375 12.17 -14.21 -11.35
N CYS A 376 11.41 -13.19 -10.97
CA CYS A 376 10.77 -13.13 -9.65
C CYS A 376 9.26 -13.27 -9.83
N VAL A 377 8.66 -14.27 -9.17
CA VAL A 377 7.21 -14.47 -9.11
C VAL A 377 6.81 -14.64 -7.65
N SER A 378 5.78 -13.90 -7.24
CA SER A 378 5.22 -13.99 -5.89
C SER A 378 3.70 -13.84 -5.90
N LEU A 379 3.09 -14.34 -4.83
CA LEU A 379 1.68 -14.15 -4.54
C LEU A 379 1.53 -13.33 -3.26
N SER A 380 0.57 -12.43 -3.25
CA SER A 380 0.26 -11.55 -2.12
C SER A 380 -1.18 -11.83 -1.67
N CYS A 381 -1.37 -12.51 -0.55
CA CYS A 381 -2.70 -12.80 0.01
C CYS A 381 -3.10 -11.70 1.00
N HIS A 382 -4.10 -10.89 0.65
CA HIS A 382 -4.59 -9.79 1.47
C HIS A 382 -5.68 -10.30 2.41
N LEU A 383 -5.51 -10.04 3.70
CA LEU A 383 -6.33 -10.63 4.76
C LEU A 383 -7.28 -9.59 5.34
N SER A 384 -8.53 -9.99 5.53
CA SER A 384 -9.45 -9.20 6.33
C SER A 384 -9.03 -9.21 7.80
N GLN A 385 -9.18 -8.07 8.47
CA GLN A 385 -8.90 -7.92 9.90
C GLN A 385 -9.72 -8.92 10.76
N GLY A 386 -10.96 -9.21 10.37
CA GLY A 386 -11.84 -10.13 11.11
C GLY A 386 -12.11 -9.66 12.54
N ALA A 387 -11.97 -10.59 13.50
CA ALA A 387 -12.20 -10.33 14.92
C ALA A 387 -10.92 -9.92 15.67
N ARG A 388 -9.84 -9.64 14.93
CA ARG A 388 -8.54 -9.26 15.48
C ARG A 388 -8.53 -7.79 15.90
N PRO A 389 -7.96 -7.43 17.07
CA PRO A 389 -7.76 -6.03 17.40
C PRO A 389 -6.87 -5.37 16.33
N PRO A 390 -7.11 -4.10 16.01
CA PRO A 390 -6.23 -3.37 15.10
C PRO A 390 -4.85 -3.16 15.71
N SER A 391 -3.81 -3.06 14.87
CA SER A 391 -2.47 -2.70 15.33
C SER A 391 -2.48 -1.34 16.04
N PRO A 392 -1.97 -1.26 17.29
CA PRO A 392 -1.80 0.01 17.99
C PRO A 392 -0.88 0.97 17.24
N GLU A 393 0.26 0.49 16.72
CA GLU A 393 1.21 1.32 15.96
C GLU A 393 0.61 1.85 14.65
N GLY A 394 -0.34 1.12 14.06
CA GLY A 394 -1.08 1.55 12.87
C GLY A 394 -2.18 2.58 13.14
N THR A 395 -2.47 2.91 14.41
CA THR A 395 -3.60 3.77 14.78
C THR A 395 -3.45 5.18 14.22
N GLN A 396 -2.25 5.78 14.29
CA GLN A 396 -2.02 7.14 13.80
C GLN A 396 -2.26 7.24 12.28
N LEU A 397 -1.78 6.28 11.49
CA LEU A 397 -2.02 6.24 10.04
C LEU A 397 -3.50 6.04 9.72
N ARG A 398 -4.18 5.11 10.40
CA ARG A 398 -5.62 4.88 10.22
C ARG A 398 -6.43 6.14 10.51
N LEU A 399 -6.11 6.81 11.62
CA LEU A 399 -6.75 8.05 12.03
C LEU A 399 -6.46 9.18 11.04
N SER A 400 -5.21 9.39 10.63
CA SER A 400 -4.83 10.39 9.62
C SER A 400 -5.65 10.23 8.34
N ARG A 401 -5.80 9.00 7.83
CA ARG A 401 -6.63 8.74 6.65
C ARG A 401 -8.09 9.11 6.86
N ALA A 402 -8.67 8.71 8.01
CA ALA A 402 -10.05 9.03 8.33
C ALA A 402 -10.27 10.55 8.44
N LEU A 403 -9.34 11.27 9.08
CA LEU A 403 -9.38 12.71 9.25
C LEU A 403 -9.18 13.46 7.94
N GLU A 404 -8.19 13.07 7.12
CA GLU A 404 -7.97 13.64 5.78
C GLU A 404 -9.24 13.54 4.92
N GLN A 405 -9.85 12.34 4.86
CA GLN A 405 -11.10 12.12 4.13
C GLN A 405 -12.24 12.96 4.71
N ARG A 406 -12.42 12.94 6.04
CA ARG A 406 -13.53 13.63 6.70
C ARG A 406 -13.45 15.15 6.53
N VAL A 407 -12.26 15.73 6.62
CA VAL A 407 -12.05 17.16 6.36
C VAL A 407 -12.29 17.47 4.88
N ALA A 408 -11.81 16.62 3.97
CA ALA A 408 -12.04 16.81 2.54
C ALA A 408 -13.53 16.74 2.17
N ASP A 409 -14.32 15.89 2.83
CA ASP A 409 -15.76 15.79 2.60
C ASP A 409 -16.52 17.06 3.01
N VAL A 410 -16.02 17.80 4.02
CA VAL A 410 -16.67 19.01 4.54
C VAL A 410 -16.17 20.29 3.86
N GLU A 411 -14.86 20.40 3.66
CA GLU A 411 -14.20 21.64 3.25
C GLU A 411 -13.52 21.54 1.87
N GLY A 412 -13.36 20.32 1.34
CA GLY A 412 -12.70 20.05 0.07
C GLY A 412 -11.24 19.62 0.24
N PRO A 413 -10.68 18.86 -0.73
CA PRO A 413 -9.35 18.28 -0.63
C PRO A 413 -8.21 19.31 -0.61
N ASN A 414 -8.45 20.52 -1.12
CA ASN A 414 -7.47 21.62 -1.13
C ASN A 414 -7.25 22.21 0.27
N ASP A 415 -8.30 22.22 1.10
CA ASP A 415 -8.30 22.91 2.39
C ASP A 415 -8.01 21.96 3.56
N VAL A 416 -7.75 20.68 3.29
CA VAL A 416 -7.45 19.65 4.31
C VAL A 416 -6.30 20.09 5.21
N ARG A 417 -5.19 20.56 4.64
CA ARG A 417 -4.05 21.05 5.41
C ARG A 417 -4.43 22.22 6.31
N HIS A 418 -5.10 23.22 5.73
CA HIS A 418 -5.48 24.44 6.45
C HIS A 418 -6.32 24.10 7.68
N TRP A 419 -7.37 23.30 7.51
CA TRP A 419 -8.27 22.92 8.60
C TRP A 419 -7.61 22.03 9.65
N LEU A 420 -6.77 21.06 9.26
CA LEU A 420 -6.05 20.24 10.23
C LEU A 420 -5.06 21.05 11.06
N GLN A 421 -4.35 22.01 10.44
CA GLN A 421 -3.46 22.93 11.17
C GLN A 421 -4.26 23.85 12.10
N LEU A 422 -5.37 24.43 11.62
CA LEU A 422 -6.23 25.31 12.40
C LEU A 422 -6.76 24.61 13.66
N ILE A 423 -7.30 23.39 13.50
CA ILE A 423 -7.81 22.58 14.60
C ILE A 423 -6.67 22.19 15.56
N GLY A 424 -5.51 21.82 15.00
CA GLY A 424 -4.30 21.42 15.73
C GLY A 424 -3.70 22.55 16.59
N HIS A 425 -3.83 23.79 16.15
CA HIS A 425 -3.32 24.96 16.89
C HIS A 425 -4.36 25.61 17.82
N GLY A 426 -5.65 25.26 17.69
CA GLY A 426 -6.70 25.86 18.52
C GLY A 426 -7.11 27.26 18.07
N GLU A 427 -6.88 27.60 16.80
CA GLU A 427 -7.06 28.95 16.24
C GLU A 427 -8.42 29.13 15.55
N GLU A 428 -9.32 28.15 15.62
CA GLU A 428 -10.53 28.13 14.81
C GLU A 428 -11.52 29.28 15.11
N TYR A 429 -11.48 29.84 16.31
CA TYR A 429 -12.34 30.97 16.70
C TYR A 429 -12.03 32.26 15.90
N GLU A 430 -10.81 32.39 15.36
CA GLU A 430 -10.40 33.55 14.55
C GLU A 430 -10.92 33.46 13.11
N TRP A 431 -11.19 32.24 12.64
CA TRP A 431 -11.54 31.94 11.25
C TRP A 431 -13.03 31.61 11.07
N ILE A 432 -13.74 31.31 12.16
CA ILE A 432 -15.14 30.89 12.13
C ILE A 432 -16.05 31.99 12.67
N ASN A 433 -16.97 32.48 11.84
CA ASN A 433 -18.04 33.37 12.28
C ASN A 433 -19.16 32.61 13.01
N LEU A 434 -19.10 32.59 14.34
CA LEU A 434 -20.07 31.94 15.23
C LEU A 434 -21.49 32.51 15.15
N GLY A 435 -21.66 33.72 14.60
CA GLY A 435 -22.98 34.34 14.38
C GLY A 435 -23.78 33.68 13.25
N THR A 436 -23.20 32.71 12.54
CA THR A 436 -23.83 32.01 11.41
C THR A 436 -24.06 30.54 11.72
N VAL A 437 -25.12 29.95 11.14
CA VAL A 437 -25.39 28.50 11.23
C VAL A 437 -24.23 27.69 10.66
N LYS A 438 -23.60 28.18 9.58
CA LYS A 438 -22.42 27.54 8.98
C LYS A 438 -21.23 27.54 9.95
N GLY A 439 -20.98 28.66 10.63
CA GLY A 439 -19.89 28.75 11.60
C GLY A 439 -20.13 27.85 12.82
N TYR A 440 -21.36 27.79 13.33
CA TYR A 440 -21.71 26.85 14.39
C TYR A 440 -21.48 25.39 13.98
N ARG A 441 -21.83 25.01 12.75
CA ARG A 441 -21.55 23.64 12.25
C ARG A 441 -20.05 23.36 12.16
N ARG A 442 -19.24 24.34 11.74
CA ARG A 442 -17.78 24.22 11.66
C ARG A 442 -17.13 24.08 13.02
N ILE A 443 -17.56 24.82 14.04
CA ILE A 443 -16.98 24.69 15.39
C ILE A 443 -17.28 23.31 16.00
N VAL A 444 -18.50 22.81 15.82
CA VAL A 444 -18.88 21.44 16.26
C VAL A 444 -18.08 20.39 15.50
N PHE A 445 -17.85 20.59 14.20
CA PHE A 445 -17.00 19.73 13.40
C PHE A 445 -15.55 19.70 13.92
N CYS A 446 -14.95 20.87 14.17
CA CYS A 446 -13.60 20.98 14.73
C CYS A 446 -13.47 20.23 16.06
N GLN A 447 -14.45 20.39 16.96
CA GLN A 447 -14.48 19.65 18.22
C GLN A 447 -14.54 18.14 17.99
N SER A 448 -15.39 17.68 17.07
CA SER A 448 -15.51 16.24 16.80
C SER A 448 -14.23 15.62 16.19
N VAL A 449 -13.42 16.41 15.48
CA VAL A 449 -12.09 15.96 15.01
C VAL A 449 -11.14 15.76 16.20
N ARG A 450 -11.17 16.66 17.19
CA ARG A 450 -10.38 16.51 18.43
C ARG A 450 -10.82 15.29 19.22
N ASP A 451 -12.14 15.12 19.37
CA ASP A 451 -12.72 14.00 20.11
C ASP A 451 -12.33 12.64 19.48
N ASP A 452 -12.31 12.55 18.15
CA ASP A 452 -11.86 11.35 17.43
C ASP A 452 -10.38 11.03 17.73
N VAL A 453 -9.52 12.04 17.74
CA VAL A 453 -8.08 11.86 18.04
C VAL A 453 -7.88 11.48 19.50
N ASP A 454 -8.50 12.20 20.42
CA ASP A 454 -8.34 11.96 21.85
C ASP A 454 -8.95 10.63 22.28
N GLY A 455 -10.06 10.23 21.65
CA GLY A 455 -10.66 8.90 21.84
C GLY A 455 -9.75 7.76 21.38
N ALA A 456 -8.89 7.99 20.38
CA ALA A 456 -8.00 6.98 19.83
C ALA A 456 -6.61 6.96 20.49
N LEU A 457 -6.06 8.12 20.86
CA LEU A 457 -4.67 8.27 21.31
C LEU A 457 -4.51 8.77 22.75
N GLY A 458 -5.61 9.13 23.43
CA GLY A 458 -5.61 9.72 24.76
C GLY A 458 -5.78 11.24 24.74
N GLY A 459 -6.11 11.81 25.90
CA GLY A 459 -6.50 13.23 26.00
C GLY A 459 -5.42 14.21 25.52
N ASN A 460 -5.85 15.22 24.78
CA ASN A 460 -5.03 16.29 24.20
C ASN A 460 -3.98 15.82 23.18
N ALA A 461 -4.15 14.64 22.57
CA ALA A 461 -3.26 14.11 21.54
C ALA A 461 -3.41 14.84 20.19
N TRP A 462 -4.56 15.48 19.94
CA TRP A 462 -4.81 16.26 18.71
C TRP A 462 -3.83 17.42 18.52
N ALA A 463 -3.42 18.07 19.61
CA ALA A 463 -2.53 19.24 19.56
C ALA A 463 -1.13 18.89 19.02
N ASP A 464 -0.75 17.61 19.13
CA ASP A 464 0.54 17.10 18.70
C ASP A 464 0.44 16.36 17.35
N LEU A 465 -0.56 15.48 17.18
CA LEU A 465 -0.72 14.71 15.96
C LEU A 465 -1.11 15.56 14.74
N LEU A 466 -2.05 16.49 14.88
CA LEU A 466 -2.61 17.23 13.73
C LEU A 466 -1.55 18.15 13.06
N PRO A 467 -0.73 18.91 13.81
CA PRO A 467 0.37 19.64 13.20
C PRO A 467 1.42 18.70 12.59
N ARG A 468 1.77 17.61 13.29
CA ARG A 468 2.78 16.65 12.82
C ARG A 468 2.39 15.97 11.51
N MET A 469 1.11 15.61 11.33
CA MET A 469 0.67 14.99 10.07
C MET A 469 0.73 15.94 8.87
N CYS A 470 0.75 17.26 9.12
CA CYS A 470 0.86 18.30 8.10
C CYS A 470 2.31 18.70 7.79
N GLU A 471 3.26 18.36 8.65
CA GLU A 471 4.66 18.76 8.49
C GLU A 471 5.28 18.11 7.24
N GLY A 472 5.67 18.94 6.26
CA GLY A 472 6.16 18.46 4.95
C GLY A 472 5.12 17.74 4.08
N ARG A 473 3.85 17.63 4.51
CA ARG A 473 2.76 16.90 3.84
C ARG A 473 1.60 17.82 3.47
N LEU A 474 0.61 17.27 2.76
CA LEU A 474 -0.67 17.95 2.44
C LEU A 474 -0.46 19.28 1.69
N VAL A 475 0.59 19.37 0.89
CA VAL A 475 0.87 20.49 0.00
C VAL A 475 0.91 20.01 -1.44
N PRO A 476 0.59 20.87 -2.42
CA PRO A 476 0.79 20.54 -3.82
C PRO A 476 2.20 20.00 -4.07
N THR A 477 2.33 19.10 -5.05
CA THR A 477 3.57 18.37 -5.34
C THR A 477 4.24 18.81 -6.65
N PRO A 478 4.48 20.12 -6.87
CA PRO A 478 4.96 20.63 -8.17
C PRO A 478 6.35 20.10 -8.53
N TRP A 479 7.13 19.61 -7.55
CA TRP A 479 8.42 19.00 -7.82
C TRP A 479 8.34 17.72 -8.66
N LEU A 480 7.21 17.01 -8.63
CA LEU A 480 6.98 15.84 -9.50
C LEU A 480 6.79 16.23 -10.97
N ASN A 481 6.51 17.50 -11.25
CA ASN A 481 6.28 18.03 -12.60
C ASN A 481 7.44 18.91 -13.10
N LYS A 482 8.55 19.04 -12.35
CA LYS A 482 9.68 19.93 -12.69
C LYS A 482 10.34 19.61 -14.04
N ASP A 483 10.45 18.33 -14.36
CA ASP A 483 11.09 17.87 -15.59
C ASP A 483 10.16 17.93 -16.81
N PHE A 484 8.86 18.14 -16.58
CA PHE A 484 7.89 18.26 -17.64
C PHE A 484 7.93 19.67 -18.25
N ARG A 485 8.45 19.75 -19.47
CA ARG A 485 8.29 20.92 -20.33
C ARG A 485 7.05 20.69 -21.20
N GLU A 486 6.02 21.54 -21.09
CA GLU A 486 4.87 21.40 -21.98
C GLU A 486 5.34 21.45 -23.44
N PRO A 487 4.93 20.50 -24.30
CA PRO A 487 5.27 20.53 -25.72
C PRO A 487 4.83 21.84 -26.40
N LEU A 488 3.83 22.52 -25.83
CA LEU A 488 3.37 23.84 -26.29
C LEU A 488 4.41 24.96 -26.08
N TYR A 489 5.36 24.81 -25.13
CA TYR A 489 6.48 25.74 -24.93
C TYR A 489 7.75 25.36 -25.72
N LEU A 490 7.69 24.38 -26.63
CA LEU A 490 8.76 24.17 -27.64
C LEU A 490 8.80 25.29 -28.69
N LEU A 491 7.93 26.29 -28.60
CA LEU A 491 7.93 27.51 -29.40
C LEU A 491 8.08 28.78 -28.54
N ASP A 492 8.91 28.77 -27.50
CA ASP A 492 9.35 30.01 -26.82
C ASP A 492 10.42 30.79 -27.62
N LYS A 493 10.31 30.77 -28.95
CA LYS A 493 10.64 31.95 -29.75
C LYS A 493 9.31 32.53 -30.19
N PRO A 494 8.87 33.70 -29.66
CA PRO A 494 7.71 34.37 -30.22
C PRO A 494 7.95 34.55 -31.72
N VAL A 495 7.16 33.88 -32.55
CA VAL A 495 7.17 34.10 -33.98
C VAL A 495 6.45 35.43 -34.19
N VAL A 496 7.23 36.50 -34.34
CA VAL A 496 6.71 37.79 -34.76
C VAL A 496 6.35 37.65 -36.23
N LEU A 497 5.06 37.41 -36.50
CA LEU A 497 4.52 37.47 -37.85
C LEU A 497 4.31 38.94 -38.20
N GLU A 498 4.73 39.37 -39.40
CA GLU A 498 4.37 40.69 -39.88
C GLU A 498 2.85 40.81 -39.96
N ASP A 499 2.32 41.91 -39.43
CA ASP A 499 0.90 42.21 -39.53
C ASP A 499 0.56 42.56 -40.98
N THR A 500 0.05 41.59 -41.73
CA THR A 500 -0.32 41.73 -43.15
C THR A 500 -1.67 42.42 -43.35
N ARG A 501 -2.30 42.91 -42.28
CA ARG A 501 -3.58 43.63 -42.34
C ARG A 501 -3.38 45.04 -42.92
N THR A 502 -4.26 45.38 -43.85
CA THR A 502 -4.46 46.76 -44.32
C THR A 502 -5.03 47.65 -43.21
N GLU A 503 -4.91 48.97 -43.35
CA GLU A 503 -5.43 49.93 -42.36
C GLU A 503 -6.95 49.81 -42.17
N ASP A 504 -7.69 49.48 -43.23
CA ASP A 504 -9.13 49.25 -43.16
C ASP A 504 -9.46 47.94 -42.42
N GLU A 505 -8.67 46.88 -42.60
CA GLU A 505 -8.82 45.60 -41.87
C GLU A 505 -8.50 45.73 -40.38
N LYS A 506 -7.58 46.63 -40.01
CA LYS A 506 -7.32 46.98 -38.60
C LYS A 506 -8.48 47.73 -37.99
N ARG A 507 -9.09 48.65 -38.76
CA ARG A 507 -10.22 49.47 -38.31
C ARG A 507 -11.54 48.68 -38.24
N TYR A 508 -11.70 47.70 -39.11
CA TYR A 508 -12.89 46.86 -39.22
C TYR A 508 -12.50 45.37 -39.20
N PRO A 509 -12.40 44.76 -38.02
CA PRO A 509 -11.91 43.38 -37.86
C PRO A 509 -12.66 42.33 -38.69
N GLU A 510 -13.93 42.57 -39.01
CA GLU A 510 -14.75 41.67 -39.83
C GLU A 510 -14.28 41.57 -41.30
N LEU A 511 -13.65 42.61 -41.83
CA LEU A 511 -13.06 42.57 -43.18
C LEU A 511 -11.92 41.56 -43.24
N PHE A 512 -11.07 41.56 -42.21
CA PHE A 512 -9.97 40.59 -42.10
C PHE A 512 -10.47 39.16 -41.92
N ARG A 513 -11.49 38.96 -41.08
CA ARG A 513 -12.12 37.64 -40.88
C ARG A 513 -12.73 37.10 -42.17
N SER A 514 -13.36 37.97 -42.95
CA SER A 514 -13.95 37.60 -44.24
C SER A 514 -12.90 37.21 -45.27
N LYS A 515 -11.79 37.96 -45.34
CA LYS A 515 -10.64 37.62 -46.18
C LYS A 515 -10.04 36.26 -45.81
N LEU A 516 -9.81 36.01 -44.52
CA LEU A 516 -9.29 34.73 -44.03
C LEU A 516 -10.22 33.55 -44.39
N ARG A 517 -11.55 33.72 -44.26
CA ARG A 517 -12.51 32.69 -44.71
C ARG A 517 -12.45 32.46 -46.22
N ALA A 518 -12.32 33.51 -47.02
CA ALA A 518 -12.18 33.41 -48.47
C ALA A 518 -10.88 32.71 -48.89
N GLU A 519 -9.81 32.86 -48.11
CA GLU A 519 -8.54 32.14 -48.26
C GLU A 519 -8.59 30.69 -47.73
N GLY A 520 -9.77 30.23 -47.25
CA GLY A 520 -10.01 28.85 -46.83
C GLY A 520 -9.73 28.57 -45.35
N TRP A 521 -9.43 29.59 -44.54
CA TRP A 521 -9.19 29.41 -43.10
C TRP A 521 -10.50 29.28 -42.33
N HIS A 522 -10.53 28.38 -41.36
CA HIS A 522 -11.64 28.27 -40.43
C HIS A 522 -11.57 29.41 -39.40
N VAL A 523 -12.45 30.42 -39.57
CA VAL A 523 -12.57 31.54 -38.64
C VAL A 523 -13.91 31.45 -37.92
N PRO A 524 -13.93 31.20 -36.58
CA PRO A 524 -15.16 31.09 -35.81
C PRO A 524 -16.02 32.36 -35.93
N GLU A 525 -17.31 32.32 -35.59
CA GLU A 525 -18.12 33.55 -35.54
C GLU A 525 -17.74 34.38 -34.31
N ALA A 526 -17.82 35.72 -34.45
CA ALA A 526 -17.57 36.61 -33.33
C ALA A 526 -18.76 36.53 -32.36
N VAL A 527 -18.61 35.77 -31.27
CA VAL A 527 -19.64 35.72 -30.23
C VAL A 527 -19.46 36.92 -29.32
N SER A 528 -20.46 37.81 -29.28
CA SER A 528 -20.51 38.86 -28.25
C SER A 528 -20.60 38.20 -26.88
N THR A 529 -19.59 38.40 -26.05
CA THR A 529 -19.59 37.96 -24.65
C THR A 529 -20.49 38.82 -23.77
N VAL A 530 -21.03 39.92 -24.31
CA VAL A 530 -22.01 40.77 -23.63
C VAL A 530 -23.42 40.27 -23.95
N PRO A 531 -24.25 39.96 -22.93
CA PRO A 531 -25.63 39.54 -23.13
C PRO A 531 -26.51 40.73 -23.56
N ILE A 532 -27.19 40.57 -24.70
CA ILE A 532 -28.05 41.57 -25.36
C ILE A 532 -29.45 40.95 -25.55
N PRO A 533 -30.49 41.48 -24.85
CA PRO A 533 -31.85 40.94 -24.95
C PRO A 533 -32.40 40.96 -26.38
N GLY A 534 -32.93 39.82 -26.82
CA GLY A 534 -33.44 39.58 -28.16
C GLY A 534 -32.39 39.18 -29.21
N VAL A 535 -31.09 39.14 -28.88
CA VAL A 535 -30.00 38.76 -29.81
C VAL A 535 -29.33 37.46 -29.36
N ASN A 536 -28.72 37.45 -28.18
CA ASN A 536 -28.06 36.27 -27.57
C ASN A 536 -28.64 35.96 -26.17
N MET A 537 -29.83 36.49 -25.90
CA MET A 537 -30.59 36.36 -24.65
C MET A 537 -32.10 36.53 -24.94
N PRO A 538 -33.04 35.80 -24.31
CA PRO A 538 -34.48 35.99 -24.50
C PRO A 538 -34.91 37.43 -24.17
N LYS A 539 -35.91 37.96 -24.88
CA LYS A 539 -36.36 39.35 -24.72
C LYS A 539 -36.86 39.69 -23.31
N ASP A 540 -37.35 38.67 -22.63
CA ASP A 540 -38.04 38.71 -21.34
C ASP A 540 -37.14 38.20 -20.19
N ALA A 541 -35.88 37.88 -20.48
CA ALA A 541 -34.91 37.50 -19.46
C ALA A 541 -34.23 38.74 -18.82
N ASP A 542 -33.81 38.62 -17.56
CA ASP A 542 -33.09 39.69 -16.84
C ASP A 542 -31.57 39.55 -17.01
N TYR A 543 -30.93 40.55 -17.62
CA TYR A 543 -29.49 40.57 -17.95
C TYR A 543 -28.58 40.45 -16.73
N ARG A 544 -29.09 40.69 -15.52
CA ARG A 544 -28.34 40.54 -14.27
C ARG A 544 -28.26 39.09 -13.77
N THR A 545 -29.16 38.22 -14.22
CA THR A 545 -29.28 36.83 -13.73
C THR A 545 -29.08 35.79 -14.84
N TYR A 546 -29.15 36.20 -16.10
CA TYR A 546 -28.99 35.32 -17.24
C TYR A 546 -27.54 34.82 -17.38
N GLY A 547 -27.36 33.50 -17.28
CA GLY A 547 -26.06 32.83 -17.30
C GLY A 547 -25.54 32.33 -15.95
N MET A 548 -26.18 32.66 -14.82
CA MET A 548 -25.74 32.20 -13.48
C MET A 548 -26.28 30.81 -13.07
N THR A 549 -27.26 30.25 -13.78
CA THR A 549 -27.88 28.95 -13.45
C THR A 549 -27.32 27.75 -14.22
N ALA A 550 -26.36 27.94 -15.12
CA ALA A 550 -25.80 26.87 -15.96
C ALA A 550 -24.54 26.18 -15.38
N ALA A 551 -24.45 26.08 -14.05
CA ALA A 551 -23.36 25.36 -13.37
C ALA A 551 -23.82 24.05 -12.69
N SER A 552 -25.01 23.54 -13.03
CA SER A 552 -25.50 22.25 -12.55
C SER A 552 -26.21 21.47 -13.67
N SER A 553 -25.42 20.92 -14.59
CA SER A 553 -25.76 19.76 -15.42
C SER A 553 -24.50 19.14 -15.99
#